data_AF-A0A3N5JH56-F1
#
_entry.id   AF-A0A3N5JH56-F1
#
_cell.length_a   1.000
_cell.length_b   1.000
_cell.length_c   1.000
_cell.angle_alpha   90.00
_cell.angle_beta   90.00
_cell.angle_gamma   90.00
#
_symmetry.space_group_name_H-M   'P 1'
#
loop_
_entity.id
_entity.type
_entity.pdbx_description
1 polymer ?
#
loop_
_entity_poly.entity_id
_entity_poly.type
_entity_poly.pdbx_seq_one_letter_code
_entity_poly.pdbx_strand_id
1 'polypeptide(L)'
;MTATAPNGQKLFEGSKFYMPQAGDGRSPIMSLGPDKKLGLLRDTSIQPFRPKEETFEIPVPKGINEINVAVRLTYQPRPGNIYPLHSLSRQIRIETP
;
A
#
# COMPACT_ATOMS: atom_id res chain seq x y z
N MET A 1 4.24 3.06 -0.76
CA MET A 1 5.45 3.35 0.04
C MET A 1 6.67 3.15 -0.84
N THR A 2 7.65 4.04 -0.74
CA THR A 2 8.91 3.97 -1.45
C THR A 2 10.06 4.21 -0.49
N ALA A 3 11.16 3.51 -0.66
CA ALA A 3 12.42 3.80 0.03
C ALA A 3 13.51 4.11 -0.99
N THR A 4 14.27 5.17 -0.75
CA THR A 4 15.35 5.63 -1.64
C THR A 4 16.62 5.88 -0.85
N ALA A 5 17.77 5.53 -1.41
CA ALA A 5 19.08 5.89 -0.90
C ALA A 5 19.35 7.40 -1.08
N PRO A 6 20.38 7.97 -0.41
CA PRO A 6 20.69 9.40 -0.50
C PRO A 6 21.10 9.85 -1.91
N ASN A 7 21.66 8.94 -2.70
CA ASN A 7 21.99 9.16 -4.12
C ASN A 7 20.76 9.13 -5.05
N GLY A 8 19.54 8.97 -4.51
CA GLY A 8 18.30 8.89 -5.28
C GLY A 8 17.96 7.50 -5.81
N GLN A 9 18.80 6.49 -5.58
CA GLN A 9 18.51 5.11 -6.01
C GLN A 9 17.29 4.56 -5.25
N LYS A 10 16.30 4.04 -5.99
CA LYS A 10 15.14 3.36 -5.38
C LYS A 10 15.55 2.00 -4.84
N LEU A 11 15.40 1.82 -3.54
CA LEU A 11 15.70 0.56 -2.83
C LEU A 11 14.45 -0.31 -2.71
N PHE A 12 13.28 0.30 -2.56
CA PHE A 12 12.02 -0.43 -2.39
C PHE A 12 10.82 0.36 -2.92
N GLU A 13 9.83 -0.38 -3.41
CA GLU A 13 8.50 0.13 -3.72
C GLU A 13 7.47 -0.94 -3.37
N GLY A 14 6.45 -0.56 -2.61
CA GLY A 14 5.37 -1.45 -2.21
C GLY A 14 4.08 -0.70 -1.95
N SER A 15 2.96 -1.36 -2.23
CA SER A 15 1.62 -0.78 -2.09
C SER A 15 0.68 -1.76 -1.40
N LYS A 16 -0.26 -1.21 -0.62
CA LYS A 16 -1.37 -1.94 -0.03
C LYS A 16 -2.67 -1.31 -0.53
N PHE A 17 -3.66 -2.15 -0.82
CA PHE A 17 -4.96 -1.72 -1.32
C PHE A 17 -6.04 -2.14 -0.33
N TYR A 18 -6.86 -1.18 0.06
CA TYR A 18 -7.96 -1.37 1.01
C TYR A 18 -9.28 -1.20 0.27
N MET A 19 -9.91 -2.31 -0.10
CA MET A 19 -11.22 -2.29 -0.75
C MET A 19 -11.96 -3.61 -0.51
N PRO A 20 -13.29 -3.58 -0.37
CA PRO A 20 -14.08 -4.80 -0.38
C PRO A 20 -13.99 -5.47 -1.75
N GLN A 21 -13.75 -6.78 -1.73
CA GLN A 21 -13.67 -7.63 -2.90
C GLN A 21 -14.93 -8.49 -2.96
N ALA A 22 -15.59 -8.50 -4.12
CA ALA A 22 -16.83 -9.24 -4.33
C ALA A 22 -16.77 -10.03 -5.64
N GLY A 23 -17.38 -11.21 -5.62
CA GLY A 23 -17.39 -12.17 -6.73
C GLY A 23 -18.81 -12.54 -7.16
N ASP A 24 -18.89 -13.53 -8.04
CA ASP A 24 -20.13 -14.05 -8.64
C ASP A 24 -20.67 -15.30 -7.93
N GLY A 25 -20.06 -15.71 -6.81
CA GLY A 25 -20.41 -16.90 -6.06
C GLY A 25 -19.98 -18.23 -6.70
N ARG A 26 -19.29 -18.21 -7.84
CA ARG A 26 -18.79 -19.40 -8.55
C ARG A 26 -17.28 -19.50 -8.56
N SER A 27 -16.60 -18.36 -8.45
CA SER A 27 -15.15 -18.27 -8.48
C SER A 27 -14.61 -17.50 -7.27
N PRO A 28 -13.39 -17.82 -6.77
CA PRO A 28 -12.71 -17.02 -5.76
C PRO A 28 -12.13 -15.69 -6.30
N ILE A 29 -12.41 -15.36 -7.57
CA ILE A 29 -11.88 -14.17 -8.25
C ILE A 29 -12.91 -13.04 -8.18
N MET A 30 -12.42 -11.82 -7.96
CA MET A 30 -13.26 -10.62 -7.97
C MET A 30 -13.90 -10.40 -9.35
N SER A 31 -15.22 -10.20 -9.38
CA SER A 31 -15.96 -9.94 -10.61
C SER A 31 -15.86 -8.47 -11.03
N LEU A 32 -15.71 -8.24 -12.34
CA LEU A 32 -15.81 -6.92 -12.95
C LEU A 32 -17.28 -6.60 -13.26
N GLY A 33 -17.73 -5.42 -12.85
CA GLY A 33 -19.11 -4.97 -13.00
C GLY A 33 -19.92 -5.13 -11.71
N PRO A 34 -20.64 -4.10 -11.25
CA PRO A 34 -21.45 -4.18 -10.04
C PRO A 34 -22.65 -5.13 -10.18
N ASP A 35 -23.18 -5.29 -11.39
CA ASP A 35 -24.29 -6.16 -11.77
C ASP A 35 -23.99 -7.66 -11.59
N LYS A 36 -22.70 -8.03 -11.58
CA LYS A 36 -22.25 -9.42 -11.47
C LYS A 36 -21.81 -9.79 -10.05
N LYS A 37 -21.75 -8.83 -9.14
CA LYS A 37 -21.28 -9.03 -7.77
C LYS A 37 -22.44 -9.53 -6.91
N LEU A 38 -22.37 -10.79 -6.52
CA LEU A 38 -23.42 -11.46 -5.73
C LEU A 38 -23.04 -11.60 -4.25
N GLY A 39 -21.75 -11.55 -3.90
CA GLY A 39 -21.31 -11.67 -2.50
C GLY A 39 -19.87 -11.20 -2.28
N LEU A 40 -19.55 -10.89 -1.02
CA LEU A 40 -18.20 -10.53 -0.59
C LEU A 40 -17.30 -11.77 -0.56
N LEU A 41 -16.13 -11.66 -1.18
CA LEU A 41 -15.06 -12.65 -1.09
C LEU A 41 -14.14 -12.34 0.09
N ARG A 42 -13.80 -11.06 0.25
CA ARG A 42 -12.90 -10.56 1.29
C ARG A 42 -13.13 -9.08 1.51
N ASP A 43 -13.15 -8.65 2.76
CA ASP A 43 -13.10 -7.23 3.10
C ASP A 43 -11.70 -6.86 3.58
N THR A 44 -10.98 -6.04 2.79
CA THR A 44 -9.72 -5.42 3.22
C THR A 44 -9.88 -3.94 3.54
N SER A 45 -11.10 -3.41 3.63
CA SER A 45 -11.32 -2.00 3.94
C SER A 45 -10.80 -1.63 5.34
N ILE A 46 -10.47 -0.34 5.50
CA ILE A 46 -10.17 0.23 6.82
C ILE A 46 -11.49 0.31 7.58
N GLN A 47 -11.57 -0.44 8.69
CA GLN A 47 -12.81 -0.55 9.46
C GLN A 47 -13.10 0.75 10.23
N PRO A 48 -14.38 1.12 10.44
CA PRO A 48 -14.76 2.33 11.15
C PRO A 48 -14.10 2.44 12.52
N PHE A 49 -13.55 3.62 12.82
CA PHE A 49 -12.93 3.96 14.11
C PHE A 49 -11.81 3.01 14.56
N ARG A 50 -11.23 2.24 13.63
CA ARG A 50 -10.14 1.31 13.93
C ARG A 50 -8.88 1.72 13.18
N PRO A 51 -7.77 2.04 13.86
CA PRO A 51 -6.51 2.29 13.19
C PRO A 51 -6.04 1.03 12.46
N LYS A 52 -5.40 1.22 11.31
CA LYS A 52 -4.78 0.16 10.53
C LYS A 52 -3.27 0.31 10.59
N GLU A 53 -2.60 -0.74 11.07
CA GLU A 53 -1.15 -0.83 11.09
C GLU A 53 -0.68 -1.76 9.96
N GLU A 54 0.42 -1.39 9.32
CA GLU A 54 1.08 -2.19 8.29
C GLU A 54 2.58 -2.21 8.53
N THR A 55 3.14 -3.40 8.40
CA THR A 55 4.59 -3.62 8.43
C THR A 55 5.09 -3.83 7.01
N PHE A 56 6.16 -3.12 6.66
CA PHE A 56 6.86 -3.29 5.40
C PHE A 56 8.31 -3.69 5.69
N GLU A 57 8.75 -4.77 5.06
CA GLU A 57 10.13 -5.22 5.12
C GLU A 57 10.89 -4.65 3.93
N ILE A 58 11.94 -3.87 4.22
CA ILE A 58 12.76 -3.19 3.22
C ILE A 58 14.14 -3.85 3.24
N PRO A 59 14.53 -4.60 2.21
CA PRO A 59 15.89 -5.11 2.11
C PRO A 59 16.84 -3.93 1.82
N VAL A 60 17.80 -3.70 2.71
CA VAL A 60 18.79 -2.62 2.56
C VAL A 60 20.17 -3.24 2.24
N PRO A 61 20.78 -2.88 1.10
CA PRO A 61 22.14 -3.29 0.77
C PRO A 61 23.16 -2.86 1.84
N LYS A 62 24.21 -3.67 2.03
CA LYS A 62 25.34 -3.32 2.91
C LYS A 62 26.01 -2.02 2.44
N GLY A 63 26.38 -1.17 3.39
CA GLY A 63 27.06 0.12 3.13
C GLY A 63 26.12 1.31 2.92
N ILE A 64 24.79 1.09 2.93
CA ILE A 64 23.81 2.17 2.98
C ILE A 64 23.40 2.39 4.43
N ASN A 65 23.81 3.54 4.99
CA ASN A 65 23.57 3.87 6.40
C ASN A 65 22.38 4.81 6.59
N GLU A 66 21.88 5.39 5.50
CA GLU A 66 20.75 6.32 5.54
C GLU A 66 19.78 6.01 4.39
N ILE A 67 18.48 6.05 4.68
CA ILE A 67 17.43 5.88 3.68
C ILE A 67 16.32 6.91 3.89
N ASN A 68 15.72 7.37 2.79
CA ASN A 68 14.51 8.19 2.81
C ASN A 68 13.31 7.29 2.53
N VAL A 69 12.38 7.21 3.48
CA VAL A 69 11.13 6.45 3.36
C VAL A 69 9.98 7.43 3.17
N ALA A 70 9.24 7.26 2.07
CA ALA A 70 8.05 8.04 1.77
C ALA A 70 6.82 7.15 1.67
N VAL A 71 5.75 7.56 2.36
CA VAL A 71 4.45 6.92 2.36
C VAL A 71 3.43 7.91 1.81
N ARG A 72 2.55 7.44 0.93
CA ARG A 72 1.43 8.20 0.38
C ARG A 72 0.16 7.40 0.60
N LEU A 73 -0.83 8.05 1.18
CA LEU A 73 -2.20 7.55 1.28
C LEU A 73 -3.05 8.28 0.24
N THR A 74 -3.70 7.52 -0.62
CA THR A 74 -4.54 8.05 -1.70
C THR A 74 -5.91 7.39 -1.66
N TYR A 75 -6.91 8.14 -2.13
CA TYR A 75 -8.24 7.62 -2.41
C TYR A 75 -8.42 7.51 -3.92
N GLN A 76 -8.96 6.38 -4.36
CA GLN A 76 -9.17 6.10 -5.78
C GLN A 76 -10.56 5.50 -6.01
N PRO A 77 -11.59 6.32 -6.31
CA PRO A 77 -12.94 5.81 -6.56
C PRO A 77 -13.07 5.07 -7.89
N ARG A 78 -12.26 5.43 -8.90
CA ARG A 78 -12.22 4.80 -10.21
C ARG A 78 -10.79 4.69 -10.72
N PRO A 79 -10.48 3.75 -11.63
CA PRO A 79 -9.20 3.71 -12.32
C PRO A 79 -8.81 5.10 -12.88
N GLY A 80 -7.61 5.58 -12.55
CA GLY A 80 -7.11 6.89 -12.99
C GLY A 80 -7.52 8.10 -12.12
N ASN A 81 -8.57 8.03 -11.30
CA ASN A 81 -8.95 9.13 -10.41
C ASN A 81 -8.22 9.02 -9.07
N ILE A 82 -7.01 9.54 -8.97
CA ILE A 82 -6.19 9.46 -7.75
C ILE A 82 -6.28 10.79 -6.98
N TYR A 83 -6.82 10.73 -5.76
CA TYR A 83 -6.88 11.86 -4.85
C TYR A 83 -5.89 11.66 -3.70
N PRO A 84 -4.91 12.56 -3.50
CA PRO A 84 -4.01 12.47 -2.36
C PRO A 84 -4.76 12.79 -1.06
N LEU A 85 -4.66 11.91 -0.07
CA LEU A 85 -5.23 12.14 1.26
C LEU A 85 -4.16 12.57 2.26
N HIS A 86 -3.01 11.90 2.22
CA HIS A 86 -1.91 12.19 3.12
C HIS A 86 -0.56 11.73 2.54
N SER A 87 0.52 12.37 2.97
CA SER A 87 1.87 11.96 2.64
C SER A 87 2.80 12.22 3.81
N LEU A 88 3.68 11.27 4.08
CA LEU A 88 4.71 11.35 5.10
C LEU A 88 6.04 10.95 4.47
N SER A 89 7.10 11.71 4.75
CA SER A 89 8.46 11.34 4.41
C SER A 89 9.32 11.41 5.67
N ARG A 90 10.18 10.42 5.87
CA ARG A 90 11.14 10.37 6.96
C ARG A 90 12.48 9.85 6.47
N GLN A 91 13.54 10.54 6.85
CA GLN A 91 14.90 10.02 6.74
C GLN A 91 15.17 9.14 7.96
N ILE A 92 15.73 7.96 7.72
CA ILE A 92 16.02 6.96 8.75
C ILE A 92 17.50 6.62 8.64
N ARG A 93 18.20 6.68 9.77
CA ARG A 93 19.56 6.14 9.90
C ARG A 93 19.45 4.68 10.31
N ILE A 94 20.18 3.82 9.61
CA ILE A 94 20.24 2.39 9.89
C ILE A 94 21.43 2.18 10.81
N GLU A 95 21.15 1.79 12.05
CA GLU A 95 22.19 1.35 12.97
C GLU A 95 22.60 -0.06 12.55
N THR A 96 23.83 -0.19 12.05
CA THR A 96 24.42 -1.50 11.81
C THR A 96 24.66 -2.18 13.17
N PRO A 97 24.22 -3.43 13.38
CA PRO A 97 24.64 -4.20 14.55
C PRO A 97 26.15 -4.47 14.53
#